data_AF-R7VFI3-F1
#
_entry.id   AF-R7VFI3-F1
#
_cell.length_a   1.000
_cell.length_b   1.000
_cell.length_c   1.000
_cell.angle_alpha   90.00
_cell.angle_beta   90.00
_cell.angle_gamma   90.00
#
_symmetry.space_group_name_H-M   'P 1'
#
loop_
_entity.id
_entity.type
_entity.pdbx_description
1 polymer ?
#
loop_
_entity_poly.entity_id
_entity_poly.type
_entity_poly.pdbx_seq_one_letter_code
_entity_poly.pdbx_strand_id
1 'polypeptide(L)'
;MSKTYPVGASGRQAGARGRGARTGVKPIPAAGAGQGISGMGMEADQSEECSQGGQPIERVQRRDAYTVITPDEKKRQSIAAQARRETEKYERYRATKKTKFVSYSGTVGGEGVTESKARQQLQQTAKSQKVNSMQKQASYRQANKDRENAELEQKKAEQRRKSVENATRGKDRQDMLKQDQEKKNNAFLKRLEKESKAKCCSNRNRVIPPEELPTSPPGASASSDSLKALQQRFPMYDSEALLEILQQTNEDLSLAFELLSVT
;
A
#
# COMPACT_ATOMS: atom_id res chain seq x y z
N MET A 1 -54.38 -46.66 3.66
CA MET A 1 -53.07 -47.16 3.17
C MET A 1 -52.14 -45.98 2.94
N SER A 2 -51.40 -45.61 3.98
CA SER A 2 -50.48 -44.48 4.03
C SER A 2 -49.10 -44.90 3.50
N LYS A 3 -48.60 -44.22 2.47
CA LYS A 3 -47.22 -44.39 1.97
C LYS A 3 -46.41 -43.14 2.34
N THR A 4 -45.58 -43.28 3.36
CA THR A 4 -44.49 -42.38 3.71
C THR A 4 -43.28 -42.69 2.83
N TYR A 5 -42.64 -41.67 2.26
CA TYR A 5 -41.37 -41.77 1.56
C TYR A 5 -40.24 -41.21 2.44
N PRO A 6 -39.08 -41.88 2.55
CA PRO A 6 -37.94 -41.34 3.27
C PRO A 6 -37.16 -40.32 2.42
N VAL A 7 -36.70 -39.27 3.11
CA VAL A 7 -35.87 -38.18 2.61
C VAL A 7 -34.42 -38.64 2.48
N GLY A 8 -33.89 -38.66 1.26
CA GLY A 8 -32.47 -38.90 0.98
C GLY A 8 -31.70 -37.59 0.87
N ALA A 9 -30.95 -37.23 1.91
CA ALA A 9 -29.97 -36.16 1.88
C ALA A 9 -28.69 -36.65 1.18
N SER A 10 -28.28 -36.00 0.09
CA SER A 10 -26.93 -36.15 -0.47
C SER A 10 -26.31 -34.78 -0.69
N GLY A 11 -25.32 -34.46 0.14
CA GLY A 11 -24.50 -33.27 0.02
C GLY A 11 -23.59 -33.36 -1.21
N ARG A 12 -23.55 -32.29 -2.00
CA ARG A 12 -22.55 -32.11 -3.06
C ARG A 12 -21.64 -30.96 -2.67
N GLN A 13 -20.39 -31.28 -2.35
CA GLN A 13 -19.29 -30.33 -2.29
C GLN A 13 -19.02 -29.78 -3.70
N ALA A 14 -19.08 -28.45 -3.83
CA ALA A 14 -18.75 -27.73 -5.05
C ALA A 14 -17.25 -27.38 -5.05
N GLY A 15 -16.49 -27.98 -5.98
CA GLY A 15 -15.11 -27.61 -6.26
C GLY A 15 -15.04 -26.29 -7.02
N ALA A 16 -14.35 -25.31 -6.44
CA ALA A 16 -14.07 -24.02 -7.05
C ALA A 16 -13.00 -24.13 -8.14
N ARG A 17 -13.25 -23.56 -9.33
CA ARG A 17 -12.24 -23.26 -10.35
C ARG A 17 -12.23 -21.76 -10.58
N GLY A 18 -11.21 -21.08 -10.06
CA GLY A 18 -10.94 -19.66 -10.33
C GLY A 18 -9.76 -19.48 -11.28
N ARG A 19 -9.93 -18.61 -12.29
CA ARG A 19 -8.82 -18.04 -13.07
C ARG A 19 -9.00 -16.53 -13.19
N GLY A 20 -8.00 -15.79 -12.69
CA GLY A 20 -7.40 -14.62 -13.34
C GLY A 20 -7.90 -13.22 -12.97
N ALA A 21 -7.02 -12.38 -12.40
CA ALA A 21 -6.51 -11.16 -13.04
C ALA A 21 -5.47 -10.46 -12.14
N ARG A 22 -4.40 -9.94 -12.77
CA ARG A 22 -3.28 -9.17 -12.19
C ARG A 22 -3.51 -7.66 -12.39
N THR A 23 -2.93 -6.82 -11.52
CA THR A 23 -2.10 -5.64 -11.87
C THR A 23 -1.57 -4.94 -10.60
N GLY A 24 -0.28 -4.61 -10.55
CA GLY A 24 0.34 -3.74 -9.53
C GLY A 24 1.87 -3.92 -9.47
N VAL A 25 2.63 -2.85 -9.73
CA VAL A 25 4.11 -2.82 -9.87
C VAL A 25 4.75 -2.03 -8.71
N LYS A 26 5.92 -2.54 -8.25
CA LYS A 26 7.11 -1.93 -7.57
C LYS A 26 7.33 -2.36 -6.09
N PRO A 27 8.57 -2.43 -5.54
CA PRO A 27 9.93 -2.35 -6.13
C PRO A 27 10.86 -3.56 -5.78
N ILE A 28 12.08 -3.56 -6.31
CA ILE A 28 13.11 -4.61 -6.21
C ILE A 28 13.89 -4.53 -4.87
N PRO A 29 14.16 -5.67 -4.22
CA PRO A 29 15.49 -5.94 -3.67
C PRO A 29 16.07 -7.27 -4.18
N ALA A 30 17.40 -7.34 -4.16
CA ALA A 30 18.21 -8.27 -4.93
C ALA A 30 18.30 -9.71 -4.40
N ALA A 31 18.56 -10.60 -5.35
CA ALA A 31 19.17 -11.93 -5.25
C ALA A 31 18.35 -13.09 -4.67
N GLY A 32 18.07 -14.08 -5.54
CA GLY A 32 17.84 -15.47 -5.12
C GLY A 32 16.64 -16.17 -5.76
N ALA A 33 16.93 -17.08 -6.69
CA ALA A 33 16.18 -18.31 -7.00
C ALA A 33 14.64 -18.20 -7.19
N GLY A 34 14.21 -18.25 -8.45
CA GLY A 34 12.80 -18.41 -8.82
C GLY A 34 12.26 -19.79 -8.43
N GLN A 35 11.27 -19.81 -7.54
CA GLN A 35 10.36 -20.95 -7.35
C GLN A 35 8.99 -20.59 -7.93
N GLY A 36 8.60 -21.32 -8.99
CA GLY A 36 7.30 -21.23 -9.62
C GLY A 36 6.23 -21.93 -8.79
N ILE A 37 5.06 -21.28 -8.68
CA ILE A 37 3.84 -21.85 -8.14
C ILE A 37 3.26 -22.84 -9.16
N SER A 38 3.39 -24.12 -8.82
CA SER A 38 2.42 -25.20 -8.97
C SER A 38 1.23 -25.00 -9.93
N GLY A 39 1.34 -25.60 -11.12
CA GLY A 39 0.21 -26.16 -11.84
C GLY A 39 0.27 -27.69 -11.73
N MET A 40 -0.69 -28.28 -11.03
CA MET A 40 -0.83 -29.72 -10.85
C MET A 40 -0.97 -30.44 -12.20
N GLY A 41 -0.21 -31.53 -12.34
CA GLY A 41 -0.36 -32.50 -13.42
C GLY A 41 0.67 -33.61 -13.30
N MET A 42 0.28 -34.68 -12.60
CA MET A 42 0.73 -36.07 -12.73
C MET A 42 2.25 -36.29 -12.68
N GLU A 43 2.77 -36.67 -11.51
CA GLU A 43 3.05 -38.08 -11.18
C GLU A 43 3.88 -38.78 -12.26
N ALA A 44 5.19 -38.77 -11.98
CA ALA A 44 6.14 -39.86 -12.12
C ALA A 44 6.07 -40.69 -13.42
N ASP A 45 7.00 -40.41 -14.32
CA ASP A 45 8.02 -41.43 -14.55
C ASP A 45 9.40 -40.80 -14.52
N GLN A 46 10.31 -41.50 -13.86
CA GLN A 46 11.62 -41.04 -13.47
C GLN A 46 12.59 -41.12 -14.64
N SER A 47 13.60 -40.25 -14.59
CA SER A 47 14.97 -40.47 -15.08
C SER A 47 15.14 -40.89 -16.55
N GLU A 48 15.60 -39.94 -17.38
CA GLU A 48 17.00 -40.03 -17.78
C GLU A 48 17.64 -38.64 -17.72
N GLU A 49 18.60 -38.54 -16.80
CA GLU A 49 19.65 -37.56 -16.80
C GLU A 49 20.40 -37.61 -18.14
N CYS A 50 20.69 -36.46 -18.73
CA CYS A 50 21.86 -36.31 -19.57
C CYS A 50 22.68 -35.16 -19.02
N SER A 51 23.44 -35.52 -17.98
CA SER A 51 24.82 -35.14 -17.73
C SER A 51 25.29 -33.84 -18.37
N GLN A 52 25.49 -32.85 -17.49
CA GLN A 52 26.72 -32.08 -17.54
C GLN A 52 27.90 -33.06 -17.55
N GLY A 53 28.57 -33.19 -18.69
CA GLY A 53 29.75 -34.04 -18.84
C GLY A 53 30.39 -33.79 -20.19
N GLY A 54 31.58 -33.19 -20.20
CA GLY A 54 32.33 -32.83 -21.39
C GLY A 54 32.78 -34.05 -22.19
N GLN A 55 31.95 -34.51 -23.12
CA GLN A 55 32.38 -35.37 -24.22
C GLN A 55 32.73 -34.48 -25.43
N PRO A 56 33.84 -34.72 -26.15
CA PRO A 56 34.10 -34.01 -27.39
C PRO A 56 32.94 -34.31 -28.35
N ILE A 57 32.22 -33.26 -28.76
CA ILE A 57 31.13 -33.39 -29.71
C ILE A 57 31.73 -33.92 -31.02
N GLU A 58 31.55 -35.20 -31.30
CA GLU A 58 32.06 -35.90 -32.52
C GLU A 58 31.57 -35.25 -33.83
N ARG A 59 30.59 -34.35 -33.73
CA ARG A 59 29.97 -33.60 -34.85
C ARG A 59 30.63 -32.28 -35.18
N VAL A 60 31.64 -31.89 -34.40
CA VAL A 60 32.34 -30.61 -34.51
C VAL A 60 33.63 -30.82 -35.30
N GLN A 61 33.57 -30.62 -36.60
CA GLN A 61 34.75 -30.63 -37.46
C GLN A 61 35.40 -29.23 -37.42
N ARG A 62 36.56 -29.11 -36.76
CA ARG A 62 37.35 -27.87 -36.79
C ARG A 62 38.15 -27.82 -38.08
N ARG A 63 37.94 -26.78 -38.90
CA ARG A 63 38.81 -26.38 -39.99
C ARG A 63 39.50 -25.08 -39.58
N ASP A 64 40.72 -24.83 -40.01
CA ASP A 64 41.60 -23.80 -39.43
C ASP A 64 40.93 -22.45 -39.15
N ALA A 65 40.11 -21.95 -40.08
CA ALA A 65 39.42 -20.66 -39.94
C ALA A 65 37.97 -20.75 -39.39
N TYR A 66 37.34 -21.94 -39.34
CA TYR A 66 35.94 -22.09 -38.91
C TYR A 66 35.59 -23.50 -38.45
N THR A 67 34.59 -23.60 -37.59
CA THR A 67 34.11 -24.87 -37.06
C THR A 67 32.77 -25.25 -37.70
N VAL A 68 32.66 -26.46 -38.25
CA VAL A 68 31.43 -27.00 -38.84
C VAL A 68 30.77 -27.93 -37.83
N ILE A 69 29.55 -27.61 -37.44
CA ILE A 69 28.71 -28.45 -36.57
C ILE A 69 27.71 -29.20 -37.43
N THR A 70 27.85 -30.52 -37.51
CA THR A 70 26.95 -31.36 -38.32
C THR A 70 25.61 -31.55 -37.60
N PRO A 71 24.47 -31.46 -38.31
CA PRO A 71 23.16 -31.72 -37.72
C PRO A 71 23.07 -33.08 -37.03
N ASP A 72 22.36 -33.14 -35.92
CA ASP A 72 22.06 -34.38 -35.23
C ASP A 72 20.93 -35.13 -35.97
N GLU A 73 21.29 -36.11 -36.78
CA GLU A 73 20.29 -36.89 -37.52
C GLU A 73 19.34 -37.68 -36.62
N LYS A 74 19.80 -38.16 -35.45
CA LYS A 74 18.93 -38.86 -34.49
C LYS A 74 17.90 -37.90 -33.87
N LYS A 75 18.35 -36.71 -33.46
CA LYS A 75 17.46 -35.66 -32.94
C LYS A 75 16.53 -35.10 -34.02
N ARG A 76 17.00 -34.98 -35.27
CA ARG A 76 16.17 -34.58 -36.41
C ARG A 76 15.06 -35.61 -36.64
N GLN A 77 15.39 -36.90 -36.63
CA GLN A 77 14.41 -37.97 -36.81
C GLN A 77 13.42 -38.04 -35.65
N SER A 78 13.85 -37.86 -34.39
CA SER A 78 12.94 -37.86 -33.24
C SER A 78 11.97 -36.68 -33.29
N ILE A 79 12.45 -35.48 -33.63
CA ILE A 79 11.61 -34.29 -33.85
C ILE A 79 10.63 -34.52 -35.00
N ALA A 80 11.08 -35.09 -36.11
CA ALA A 80 10.21 -35.39 -37.25
C ALA A 80 9.13 -36.44 -36.90
N ALA A 81 9.50 -37.49 -36.15
CA ALA A 81 8.57 -38.51 -35.69
C ALA A 81 7.55 -37.94 -34.69
N GLN A 82 8.00 -37.08 -33.77
CA GLN A 82 7.13 -36.39 -32.82
C GLN A 82 6.16 -35.46 -33.56
N ALA A 83 6.65 -34.66 -34.50
CA ALA A 83 5.81 -33.78 -35.31
C ALA A 83 4.70 -34.55 -36.02
N ARG A 84 5.02 -35.70 -36.66
CA ARG A 84 4.03 -36.56 -37.32
C ARG A 84 2.96 -37.08 -36.35
N ARG A 85 3.36 -37.54 -35.16
CA ARG A 85 2.43 -38.01 -34.13
C ARG A 85 1.49 -36.91 -33.66
N GLU A 86 2.02 -35.70 -33.46
CA GLU A 86 1.24 -34.54 -33.03
C GLU A 86 0.27 -34.07 -34.12
N THR A 87 0.69 -34.03 -35.39
CA THR A 87 -0.19 -33.68 -36.50
C THR A 87 -1.32 -34.68 -36.67
N GLU A 88 -1.04 -35.98 -36.64
CA GLU A 88 -2.08 -37.01 -36.73
C GLU A 88 -3.08 -36.91 -35.56
N LYS A 89 -2.58 -36.67 -34.34
CA LYS A 89 -3.44 -36.47 -33.16
C LYS A 89 -4.34 -35.25 -33.33
N TYR A 90 -3.80 -34.15 -33.83
CA TYR A 90 -4.57 -32.93 -34.11
C TYR A 90 -5.64 -33.16 -35.18
N GLU A 91 -5.31 -33.86 -36.26
CA GLU A 91 -6.25 -34.18 -37.33
C GLU A 91 -7.39 -35.08 -36.85
N ARG A 92 -7.09 -36.09 -36.03
CA ARG A 92 -8.12 -36.93 -35.39
C ARG A 92 -9.02 -36.11 -34.48
N TYR A 93 -8.45 -35.20 -33.68
CA TYR A 93 -9.24 -34.28 -32.85
C TYR A 93 -10.13 -33.38 -33.70
N ARG A 94 -9.57 -32.79 -34.77
CA ARG A 94 -10.31 -31.94 -35.71
C ARG A 94 -11.42 -32.72 -36.41
N ALA A 95 -11.17 -33.96 -36.83
CA ALA A 95 -12.16 -34.82 -37.48
C ALA A 95 -13.31 -35.20 -36.53
N THR A 96 -13.00 -35.55 -35.28
CA THR A 96 -14.01 -35.89 -34.27
C THR A 96 -14.82 -34.68 -33.79
N LYS A 97 -14.22 -33.49 -33.78
CA LYS A 97 -14.88 -32.23 -33.40
C LYS A 97 -15.48 -31.47 -34.58
N LYS A 98 -15.24 -31.91 -35.82
CA LYS A 98 -15.87 -31.31 -37.00
C LYS A 98 -17.37 -31.53 -36.88
N THR A 99 -18.11 -30.43 -36.73
CA THR A 99 -19.57 -30.47 -36.74
C THR A 99 -20.02 -31.03 -38.10
N LYS A 100 -20.67 -32.19 -38.08
CA LYS A 100 -21.33 -32.70 -39.28
C LYS A 100 -22.48 -31.76 -39.59
N PHE A 101 -22.67 -31.43 -40.86
CA PHE A 101 -23.82 -30.64 -41.29
C PHE A 101 -25.09 -31.43 -40.95
N VAL A 102 -25.89 -30.89 -40.04
CA VAL A 102 -27.19 -31.46 -39.66
C VAL A 102 -28.24 -30.64 -40.40
N SER A 103 -28.84 -31.22 -41.44
CA SER A 103 -30.04 -30.65 -42.06
C SER A 103 -31.21 -30.89 -41.11
N TYR A 104 -31.61 -29.87 -40.36
CA TYR A 104 -32.74 -29.98 -39.46
C TYR A 104 -34.04 -29.66 -40.19
N SER A 105 -34.90 -30.66 -40.36
CA SER A 105 -36.21 -30.54 -41.03
C SER A 105 -37.37 -30.43 -40.02
N GLY A 106 -37.21 -29.65 -38.95
CA GLY A 106 -38.23 -29.40 -37.93
C GLY A 106 -38.21 -27.94 -37.43
N THR A 107 -39.10 -27.58 -36.51
CA THR A 107 -39.06 -26.29 -35.79
C THR A 107 -38.00 -26.33 -34.69
N VAL A 108 -36.96 -25.49 -34.81
CA VAL A 108 -35.83 -25.43 -33.87
C VAL A 108 -36.27 -24.85 -32.52
N GLY A 109 -36.87 -25.70 -31.67
CA GLY A 109 -37.42 -25.26 -30.38
C GLY A 109 -38.23 -26.29 -29.61
N GLY A 110 -38.50 -27.47 -30.18
CA GLY A 110 -39.45 -28.43 -29.60
C GLY A 110 -40.91 -28.11 -29.99
N GLU A 111 -41.84 -28.98 -29.59
CA GLU A 111 -43.26 -28.89 -29.95
C GLU A 111 -43.83 -27.48 -29.68
N GLY A 112 -44.25 -26.79 -30.75
CA GLY A 112 -45.02 -25.54 -30.67
C GLY A 112 -44.21 -24.24 -30.53
N VAL A 113 -42.88 -24.26 -30.50
CA VAL A 113 -42.06 -23.03 -30.40
C VAL A 113 -41.34 -22.75 -31.73
N THR A 114 -41.73 -21.65 -32.39
CA THR A 114 -41.02 -21.13 -33.56
C THR A 114 -39.60 -20.73 -33.20
N GLU A 115 -38.66 -20.91 -34.13
CA GLU A 115 -37.24 -20.53 -33.99
C GLU A 115 -37.04 -19.12 -33.39
N SER A 116 -37.80 -18.15 -33.89
CA SER A 116 -37.73 -16.76 -33.48
C SER A 116 -37.98 -16.60 -31.98
N LYS A 117 -38.96 -17.33 -31.43
CA LYS A 117 -39.32 -17.30 -30.01
C LYS A 117 -38.25 -17.97 -29.15
N ALA A 118 -37.67 -19.09 -29.60
CA ALA A 118 -36.56 -19.73 -28.90
C ALA A 118 -35.32 -18.81 -28.85
N ARG A 119 -34.98 -18.15 -29.97
CA ARG A 119 -33.90 -17.14 -30.02
C ARG A 119 -34.18 -15.96 -29.10
N GLN A 120 -35.42 -15.45 -29.10
CA GLN A 120 -35.82 -14.34 -28.24
C GLN A 120 -35.67 -14.70 -26.75
N GLN A 121 -36.13 -15.87 -26.33
CA GLN A 121 -35.98 -16.35 -24.96
C GLN A 121 -34.50 -16.49 -24.57
N LEU A 122 -33.67 -17.07 -25.44
CA LEU A 122 -32.22 -17.16 -25.19
C LEU A 122 -31.57 -15.78 -25.04
N GLN A 123 -31.97 -14.81 -25.86
CA GLN A 123 -31.49 -13.44 -25.73
C GLN A 123 -31.94 -12.80 -24.41
N GLN A 124 -33.19 -13.02 -23.99
CA GLN A 124 -33.71 -12.50 -22.73
C GLN A 124 -33.00 -13.11 -21.52
N THR A 125 -32.76 -14.42 -21.52
CA THR A 125 -32.03 -15.10 -20.43
C THR A 125 -30.57 -14.66 -20.38
N ALA A 126 -29.91 -14.51 -21.53
CA ALA A 126 -28.54 -13.98 -21.57
C ALA A 126 -28.47 -12.54 -21.02
N LYS A 127 -29.45 -11.69 -21.38
CA LYS A 127 -29.54 -10.31 -20.85
C LYS A 127 -29.76 -10.30 -19.33
N SER A 128 -30.70 -11.09 -18.81
CA SER A 128 -30.97 -11.12 -17.37
C SER A 128 -29.81 -11.71 -16.56
N GLN A 129 -29.16 -12.76 -17.07
CA GLN A 129 -27.94 -13.31 -16.46
C GLN A 129 -26.82 -12.29 -16.39
N LYS A 130 -26.61 -11.51 -17.47
CA LYS A 130 -25.63 -10.43 -17.49
C LYS A 130 -25.93 -9.36 -16.45
N VAL A 131 -27.18 -8.89 -16.37
CA VAL A 131 -27.61 -7.90 -15.36
C VAL A 131 -27.38 -8.42 -13.94
N ASN A 132 -27.81 -9.65 -13.66
CA ASN A 132 -27.64 -10.29 -12.35
C ASN A 132 -26.15 -10.43 -11.98
N SER A 133 -25.30 -10.79 -12.93
CA SER A 133 -23.85 -10.89 -12.71
C SER A 133 -23.24 -9.52 -12.38
N MET A 134 -23.60 -8.47 -13.12
CA MET A 134 -23.13 -7.11 -12.85
C MET A 134 -23.59 -6.61 -11.48
N GLN A 135 -24.86 -6.84 -11.11
CA GLN A 135 -25.40 -6.44 -9.80
C GLN A 135 -24.67 -7.14 -8.65
N LYS A 136 -24.43 -8.45 -8.76
CA LYS A 136 -23.64 -9.20 -7.75
C LYS A 136 -22.21 -8.67 -7.62
N GLN A 137 -21.58 -8.31 -8.73
CA GLN A 137 -20.23 -7.74 -8.69
C GLN A 137 -20.24 -6.34 -8.07
N ALA A 138 -21.23 -5.52 -8.38
CA ALA A 138 -21.38 -4.18 -7.81
C ALA A 138 -21.62 -4.24 -6.30
N SER A 139 -22.53 -5.10 -5.84
CA SER A 139 -22.82 -5.27 -4.40
C SER A 139 -21.61 -5.80 -3.64
N TYR A 140 -20.87 -6.75 -4.21
CA TYR A 140 -19.63 -7.25 -3.62
C TYR A 140 -18.57 -6.14 -3.48
N ARG A 141 -18.38 -5.33 -4.53
CA ARG A 141 -17.45 -4.19 -4.49
C ARG A 141 -17.88 -3.16 -3.44
N GLN A 142 -19.18 -2.89 -3.33
CA GLN A 142 -19.71 -1.96 -2.35
C GLN A 142 -19.48 -2.46 -0.93
N ALA A 143 -19.83 -3.72 -0.65
CA ALA A 143 -19.61 -4.33 0.67
C ALA A 143 -18.12 -4.33 1.08
N ASN A 144 -17.20 -4.57 0.14
CA ASN A 144 -15.77 -4.46 0.42
C ASN A 144 -15.34 -3.03 0.76
N LYS A 145 -15.81 -2.03 0.00
CA LYS A 145 -15.52 -0.62 0.28
C LYS A 145 -16.07 -0.20 1.63
N ASP A 146 -17.30 -0.61 1.97
CA ASP A 146 -17.93 -0.26 3.24
C ASP A 146 -17.15 -0.87 4.41
N ARG A 147 -16.66 -2.11 4.27
CA ARG A 147 -15.79 -2.75 5.26
C ARG A 147 -14.46 -2.02 5.43
N GLU A 148 -13.78 -1.70 4.32
CA GLU A 148 -12.51 -0.95 4.35
C GLU A 148 -12.69 0.44 4.98
N ASN A 149 -13.79 1.12 4.66
CA ASN A 149 -14.12 2.42 5.24
C ASN A 149 -14.38 2.31 6.75
N ALA A 150 -15.10 1.28 7.20
CA ALA A 150 -15.34 1.05 8.63
C ALA A 150 -14.02 0.80 9.39
N GLU A 151 -13.10 0.02 8.83
CA GLU A 151 -11.77 -0.19 9.41
C GLU A 151 -10.94 1.10 9.46
N LEU A 152 -11.00 1.92 8.41
CA LEU A 152 -10.32 3.22 8.38
C LEU A 152 -10.89 4.18 9.41
N GLU A 153 -12.21 4.20 9.60
CA GLU A 153 -12.86 5.04 10.60
C GLU A 153 -12.47 4.63 12.01
N GLN A 154 -12.43 3.32 12.31
CA GLN A 154 -11.94 2.80 13.58
C GLN A 154 -10.49 3.23 13.86
N LYS A 155 -9.58 3.05 12.88
CA LYS A 155 -8.17 3.48 13.02
C LYS A 155 -8.04 4.98 13.24
N LYS A 156 -8.83 5.80 12.54
CA LYS A 156 -8.86 7.26 12.74
C LYS A 156 -9.37 7.62 14.13
N ALA A 157 -10.41 6.94 14.63
CA ALA A 157 -10.94 7.16 15.96
C ALA A 157 -9.91 6.78 17.05
N GLU A 158 -9.23 5.65 16.89
CA GLU A 158 -8.14 5.25 17.78
C GLU A 158 -6.98 6.24 17.78
N GLN A 159 -6.58 6.72 16.59
CA GLN A 159 -5.51 7.72 16.47
C GLN A 159 -5.91 9.02 17.17
N ARG A 160 -7.14 9.49 16.98
CA ARG A 160 -7.67 10.67 17.70
C ARG A 160 -7.66 10.44 19.20
N ARG A 161 -8.11 9.27 19.68
CA ARG A 161 -8.10 8.92 21.10
C ARG A 161 -6.68 8.98 21.68
N LYS A 162 -5.71 8.33 21.03
CA LYS A 162 -4.29 8.34 21.44
C LYS A 162 -3.69 9.74 21.41
N SER A 163 -4.03 10.55 20.41
CA SER A 163 -3.57 11.94 20.31
C SER A 163 -4.09 12.79 21.47
N VAL A 164 -5.37 12.63 21.84
CA VAL A 164 -5.95 13.33 22.98
C VAL A 164 -5.29 12.89 24.28
N GLU A 165 -5.12 11.59 24.50
CA GLU A 165 -4.46 11.03 25.69
C GLU A 165 -3.01 11.52 25.84
N ASN A 166 -2.25 11.60 24.74
CA ASN A 166 -0.91 12.14 24.77
C ASN A 166 -0.90 13.65 25.07
N ALA A 167 -1.86 14.40 24.53
CA ALA A 167 -1.98 15.83 24.79
C ALA A 167 -2.35 16.11 26.26
N THR A 168 -3.25 15.33 26.85
CA THR A 168 -3.59 15.45 28.28
C THR A 168 -2.39 15.09 29.15
N ARG A 169 -1.71 13.98 28.87
CA ARG A 169 -0.49 13.58 29.60
C ARG A 169 0.62 14.63 29.50
N GLY A 170 0.75 15.29 28.35
CA GLY A 170 1.69 16.40 28.16
C GLY A 170 1.34 17.61 29.03
N LYS A 171 0.06 18.00 29.09
CA LYS A 171 -0.43 19.07 29.96
C LYS A 171 -0.22 18.74 31.44
N ASP A 172 -0.62 17.54 31.88
CA ASP A 172 -0.45 17.10 33.26
C ASP A 172 1.03 17.15 33.68
N ARG A 173 1.94 16.75 32.79
CA ARG A 173 3.39 16.85 33.05
C ARG A 173 3.86 18.30 33.18
N GLN A 174 3.38 19.21 32.33
CA GLN A 174 3.70 20.63 32.44
C GLN A 174 3.16 21.24 33.73
N ASP A 175 1.92 20.90 34.11
CA ASP A 175 1.30 21.43 35.33
C ASP A 175 2.01 20.92 36.58
N MET A 176 2.42 19.64 36.60
CA MET A 176 3.27 19.11 37.68
C MET A 176 4.62 19.83 37.79
N LEU A 177 5.25 20.17 36.65
CA LEU A 177 6.51 20.93 36.65
C LEU A 177 6.31 22.36 37.16
N LYS A 178 5.22 23.03 36.76
CA LYS A 178 4.87 24.37 37.27
C LYS A 178 4.64 24.34 38.78
N GLN A 179 3.85 23.38 39.27
CA GLN A 179 3.60 23.22 40.71
C GLN A 179 4.90 22.96 41.50
N ASP A 180 5.82 22.14 40.96
CA ASP A 180 7.11 21.89 41.60
C ASP A 180 7.98 23.16 41.65
N GLN A 181 7.99 23.94 40.56
CA GLN A 181 8.69 25.23 40.51
C GLN A 181 8.11 26.24 41.51
N GLU A 182 6.78 26.33 41.61
CA GLU A 182 6.09 27.16 42.60
C GLU A 182 6.40 26.72 44.03
N LYS A 183 6.42 25.41 44.31
CA LYS A 183 6.79 24.88 45.63
C LYS A 183 8.22 25.24 46.01
N LYS A 184 9.16 25.07 45.08
CA LYS A 184 10.58 25.44 45.28
C LYS A 184 10.75 26.94 45.50
N ASN A 185 10.05 27.76 44.71
CA ASN A 185 10.09 29.21 44.86
C ASN A 185 9.51 29.64 46.22
N ASN A 186 8.35 29.10 46.62
CA ASN A 186 7.77 29.36 47.94
C ASN A 186 8.66 28.89 49.08
N ALA A 187 9.33 27.74 48.95
CA ALA A 187 10.27 27.26 49.96
C ALA A 187 11.50 28.19 50.08
N PHE A 188 11.99 28.72 48.96
CA PHE A 188 13.06 29.71 48.92
C PHE A 188 12.65 31.04 49.58
N LEU A 189 11.48 31.58 49.25
CA LEU A 189 10.95 32.80 49.89
C LEU A 189 10.79 32.63 51.41
N LYS A 190 10.22 31.50 51.86
CA LYS A 190 10.13 31.18 53.29
C LYS A 190 11.49 31.12 53.98
N ARG A 191 12.53 30.66 53.28
CA ARG A 191 13.90 30.64 53.81
C ARG A 191 14.43 32.08 53.95
N LEU A 192 14.27 32.92 52.92
CA LEU A 192 14.67 34.32 52.98
C LEU A 192 13.95 35.10 54.09
N GLU A 193 12.65 34.87 54.29
CA GLU A 193 11.88 35.48 55.39
C GLU A 193 12.38 35.02 56.76
N LYS A 194 12.76 33.76 56.91
CA LYS A 194 13.36 33.27 58.16
C LYS A 194 14.73 33.89 58.39
N GLU A 195 15.56 33.98 57.36
CA GLU A 195 16.88 34.62 57.44
C GLU A 195 16.79 36.14 57.69
N SER A 196 15.81 36.84 57.10
CA SER A 196 15.58 38.27 57.34
C SER A 196 15.03 38.53 58.75
N LYS A 197 14.13 37.68 59.27
CA LYS A 197 13.71 37.72 60.67
C LYS A 197 14.87 37.45 61.62
N ALA A 198 15.72 36.45 61.32
CA ALA A 198 16.93 36.16 62.09
C ALA A 198 17.98 37.30 62.04
N LYS A 199 18.09 38.00 60.91
CA LYS A 199 18.96 39.19 60.77
C LYS A 199 18.36 40.43 61.44
N CYS A 200 17.04 40.60 61.45
CA CYS A 200 16.36 41.69 62.15
C CYS A 200 16.58 41.64 63.66
N CYS A 201 16.63 40.44 64.26
CA CYS A 201 17.02 40.27 65.66
C CYS A 201 18.54 40.25 65.92
N SER A 202 19.38 40.43 64.89
CA SER A 202 20.85 40.41 65.04
C SER A 202 21.59 41.62 64.45
N ASN A 203 20.93 42.58 63.81
CA ASN A 203 21.62 43.71 63.17
C ASN A 203 20.91 45.03 63.43
N ARG A 204 21.25 45.69 64.55
CA ARG A 204 20.89 47.08 64.86
C ARG A 204 21.84 48.12 64.26
N ASN A 205 22.85 47.75 63.47
CA ASN A 205 23.77 48.73 62.89
C ASN A 205 24.27 48.29 61.51
N ARG A 206 23.59 48.73 60.45
CA ARG A 206 24.24 49.08 59.17
C ARG A 206 23.49 50.23 58.52
N VAL A 207 24.10 51.40 58.59
CA VAL A 207 23.84 52.58 57.77
C VAL A 207 24.19 52.22 56.32
N ILE A 208 23.28 52.50 55.38
CA ILE A 208 23.51 52.37 53.93
C ILE A 208 23.39 53.79 53.33
N PRO A 209 24.46 54.35 52.71
CA PRO A 209 24.41 55.58 51.91
C PRO A 209 23.82 55.32 50.50
N PRO A 210 23.31 56.34 49.80
CA PRO A 210 22.64 56.19 48.50
C PRO A 210 23.56 56.51 47.32
N GLU A 211 23.74 55.56 46.38
CA GLU A 211 24.36 55.70 45.03
C GLU A 211 24.39 54.27 44.44
N GLU A 212 24.06 53.90 43.19
CA GLU A 212 23.55 54.56 41.99
C GLU A 212 22.75 53.50 41.19
N LEU A 213 21.79 53.96 40.38
CA LEU A 213 21.11 53.16 39.35
C LEU A 213 22.01 52.99 38.11
N PRO A 214 22.24 51.76 37.60
CA PRO A 214 22.55 51.58 36.19
C PRO A 214 21.24 51.54 35.39
N THR A 215 20.97 52.62 34.68
CA THR A 215 20.04 52.65 33.55
C THR A 215 20.76 52.02 32.34
N SER A 216 20.35 50.80 31.95
CA SER A 216 20.68 50.23 30.65
C SER A 216 19.39 49.83 29.93
N PRO A 217 19.08 50.40 28.75
CA PRO A 217 17.85 50.10 28.02
C PRO A 217 17.92 48.71 27.36
N PRO A 218 16.91 47.84 27.52
CA PRO A 218 16.74 46.66 26.67
C PRO A 218 15.97 47.08 25.41
N GLY A 219 16.66 47.30 24.29
CA GLY A 219 15.96 47.81 23.10
C GLY A 219 16.62 47.56 21.75
N ALA A 220 17.49 46.55 21.61
CA ALA A 220 18.17 46.31 20.32
C ALA A 220 18.35 44.83 19.93
N SER A 221 17.68 43.87 20.58
CA SER A 221 17.81 42.44 20.25
C SER A 221 16.60 41.82 19.54
N ALA A 222 15.47 42.53 19.42
CA ALA A 222 14.25 41.98 18.83
C ALA A 222 14.37 41.75 17.31
N SER A 223 15.09 42.63 16.59
CA SER A 223 15.23 42.54 15.13
C SER A 223 16.02 41.33 14.65
N SER A 224 17.05 40.90 15.39
CA SER A 224 17.85 39.70 15.08
C SER A 224 17.02 38.42 15.13
N ASP A 225 16.16 38.30 16.14
CA ASP A 225 15.46 37.05 16.40
C ASP A 225 14.27 36.87 15.45
N SER A 226 13.59 37.97 15.11
CA SER A 226 12.54 38.00 14.08
C SER A 226 13.09 37.67 12.69
N LEU A 227 14.25 38.22 12.32
CA LEU A 227 14.89 37.92 11.02
C LEU A 227 15.26 36.43 10.89
N LYS A 228 15.84 35.84 11.94
CA LYS A 228 16.20 34.42 11.95
C LYS A 228 14.98 33.52 11.81
N ALA A 229 13.85 33.88 12.40
CA ALA A 229 12.61 33.12 12.31
C ALA A 229 12.05 33.10 10.87
N LEU A 230 12.11 34.24 10.16
CA LEU A 230 11.72 34.35 8.76
C LEU A 230 12.67 33.57 7.84
N GLN A 231 13.98 33.67 8.06
CA GLN A 231 14.97 32.96 7.25
C GLN A 231 14.89 31.43 7.39
N GLN A 232 14.50 30.92 8.56
CA GLN A 232 14.22 29.48 8.74
C GLN A 232 13.02 28.99 7.94
N ARG A 233 12.01 29.83 7.74
CA ARG A 233 10.78 29.50 7.02
C ARG A 233 10.90 29.72 5.52
N PHE A 234 11.67 30.72 5.13
CA PHE A 234 11.85 31.14 3.75
C PHE A 234 13.33 31.17 3.38
N PRO A 235 14.00 30.00 3.31
CA PRO A 235 15.44 29.93 3.02
C PRO A 235 15.81 30.39 1.60
N MET A 236 14.81 30.63 0.74
CA MET A 236 14.99 31.08 -0.65
C MET A 236 15.05 32.60 -0.80
N TYR A 237 14.74 33.36 0.26
CA TYR A 237 14.76 34.82 0.23
C TYR A 237 16.05 35.35 0.87
N ASP A 238 16.62 36.40 0.27
CA ASP A 238 17.83 37.06 0.77
C ASP A 238 17.55 37.79 2.10
N SER A 239 18.55 37.84 2.97
CA SER A 239 18.44 38.45 4.31
C SER A 239 18.05 39.92 4.27
N GLU A 240 18.52 40.66 3.27
CA GLU A 240 18.20 42.09 3.09
C GLU A 240 16.73 42.29 2.70
N ALA A 241 16.18 41.42 1.83
CA ALA A 241 14.78 41.48 1.44
C ALA A 241 13.85 41.15 2.61
N LEU A 242 14.23 40.18 3.45
CA LEU A 242 13.49 39.84 4.67
C LEU A 242 13.55 40.97 5.71
N LEU A 243 14.68 41.68 5.81
CA LEU A 243 14.83 42.86 6.68
C LEU A 243 13.97 44.02 6.20
N GLU A 244 13.93 44.28 4.90
CA GLU A 244 13.10 45.34 4.31
C GLU A 244 11.62 45.10 4.59
N ILE A 245 11.15 43.86 4.44
CA ILE A 245 9.77 43.47 4.75
C ILE A 245 9.47 43.64 6.25
N LEU A 246 10.39 43.23 7.13
CA LEU A 246 10.25 43.45 8.56
C LEU A 246 10.20 44.93 8.92
N GLN A 247 10.98 45.76 8.24
CA GLN A 247 10.96 47.20 8.46
C GLN A 247 9.63 47.81 7.98
N GLN A 248 9.08 47.33 6.87
CA GLN A 248 7.77 47.75 6.36
C GLN A 248 6.62 47.32 7.29
N THR A 249 6.74 46.20 8.01
CA THR A 249 5.71 45.69 8.94
C THR A 249 5.92 46.11 10.39
N ASN A 250 6.83 47.07 10.67
CA ASN A 250 7.19 47.49 12.04
C ASN A 250 7.60 46.31 12.95
N GLU A 251 8.39 45.39 12.42
CA GLU A 251 8.88 44.17 13.08
C GLU A 251 7.78 43.15 13.47
N ASP A 252 6.56 43.28 12.94
CA ASP A 252 5.51 42.27 13.13
C ASP A 252 5.72 41.06 12.20
N LEU A 253 6.06 39.93 12.82
CA LEU A 253 6.27 38.65 12.14
C LEU A 253 5.00 38.11 11.47
N SER A 254 3.83 38.34 12.05
CA SER A 254 2.59 37.74 11.56
C SER A 254 2.21 38.30 10.20
N LEU A 255 2.32 39.63 10.06
CA LEU A 255 2.08 40.35 8.81
C LEU A 255 3.15 40.03 7.77
N ALA A 256 4.42 39.91 8.18
CA ALA A 256 5.50 39.51 7.28
C ALA A 256 5.29 38.09 6.70
N PHE A 257 4.79 37.15 7.50
CA PHE A 257 4.43 35.81 7.02
C PHE A 257 3.27 35.83 6.02
N GLU A 258 2.26 36.65 6.27
CA GLU A 258 1.12 36.79 5.36
C GLU A 258 1.58 37.31 3.99
N LEU A 259 2.39 38.38 3.96
CA LEU A 259 2.93 38.97 2.74
C LEU A 259 3.79 37.99 1.91
N LEU A 260 4.63 37.19 2.58
CA LEU A 260 5.52 36.21 1.93
C LEU A 260 4.82 34.91 1.52
N SER A 261 3.62 34.65 2.03
CA SER A 261 2.84 33.43 1.73
C SER A 261 1.89 33.56 0.53
N VAL A 262 1.67 34.79 0.05
CA VAL A 262 0.71 35.13 -1.01
C VAL A 262 1.32 35.03 -2.41
N THR A 263 2.64 34.86 -2.52
CA THR A 263 3.38 34.65 -3.77
C THR A 263 3.73 33.18 -3.99
#